data_AF-A0A2S9FUH1-F1
#
_entry.id   AF-A0A2S9FUH1-F1
#
_cell.length_a   1.000
_cell.length_b   1.000
_cell.length_c   1.000
_cell.angle_alpha   90.00
_cell.angle_beta   90.00
_cell.angle_gamma   90.00
#
_symmetry.space_group_name_H-M   'P 1'
#
loop_
_entity.id
_entity.type
_entity.pdbx_description
1 polymer ?
#
loop_
_entity_poly.entity_id
_entity_poly.type
_entity_poly.pdbx_seq_one_letter_code
_entity_poly.pdbx_strand_id
1 'polypeptide(L)'
;SPHGQQILSRFLHEFAGIGAAWTPANIADALVEQVREQIGDGRAICGLSGGVDSAVAAALVQRAVGDQLTCVFVDHGLLRSGERAQV
;
A
#
# COMPACT_ATOMS: atom_id res chain seq x y z
N SER A 1 -7.03 -19.55 20.42
CA SER A 1 -6.44 -20.51 21.37
C SER A 1 -4.97 -20.16 21.59
N PRO A 2 -4.35 -20.52 22.73
CA PRO A 2 -2.96 -20.19 23.02
C PRO A 2 -1.94 -20.70 21.98
N HIS A 3 -2.23 -21.81 21.29
CA HIS A 3 -1.32 -22.45 20.33
C HIS A 3 -1.78 -22.36 18.86
N GLY A 4 -2.85 -21.61 18.56
CA GLY A 4 -3.45 -21.58 17.23
C GLY A 4 -2.49 -21.15 16.12
N GLN A 5 -1.72 -20.08 16.37
CA GLN A 5 -0.72 -19.59 15.41
C GLN A 5 0.40 -20.61 15.16
N GLN A 6 0.85 -21.33 16.20
CA GLN A 6 1.90 -22.34 16.06
C GLN A 6 1.43 -23.50 15.17
N ILE A 7 0.19 -23.95 15.34
CA ILE A 7 -0.39 -25.02 14.52
C ILE A 7 -0.46 -24.59 13.04
N LEU A 8 -0.95 -23.38 12.77
CA LEU A 8 -1.05 -22.86 11.40
C LEU A 8 0.32 -22.68 10.75
N SER A 9 1.28 -22.12 11.49
CA SER A 9 2.65 -21.92 11.01
C SER A 9 3.32 -23.24 10.62
N ARG A 10 3.23 -24.27 11.46
CA ARG A 10 3.75 -25.60 11.13
C ARG A 10 3.06 -26.22 9.93
N PHE A 11 1.73 -26.13 9.85
CA PHE A 11 0.99 -26.65 8.70
C PHE A 11 1.45 -26.01 7.39
N LEU A 12 1.55 -24.69 7.35
CA LEU A 12 1.94 -23.95 6.14
C LEU A 12 3.39 -24.23 5.74
N HIS A 13 4.33 -24.17 6.69
CA HIS A 13 5.77 -24.20 6.37
C HIS A 13 6.38 -25.62 6.42
N GLU A 14 6.00 -26.45 7.40
CA GLU A 14 6.62 -27.77 7.60
C GLU A 14 5.90 -28.88 6.81
N PHE A 15 4.57 -28.82 6.69
CA PHE A 15 3.80 -29.88 6.01
C PHE A 15 3.41 -29.53 4.57
N ALA A 16 2.91 -28.32 4.33
CA ALA A 16 2.54 -27.86 2.99
C ALA A 16 3.74 -27.32 2.18
N GLY A 17 4.88 -27.08 2.84
CA GLY A 17 6.11 -26.59 2.20
C GLY A 17 6.01 -25.18 1.61
N ILE A 18 5.05 -24.37 2.07
CA ILE A 18 4.85 -22.99 1.59
C ILE A 18 5.93 -22.10 2.21
N GLY A 19 6.72 -21.42 1.39
CA GLY A 19 7.74 -20.50 1.85
C GLY A 19 7.17 -19.22 2.48
N ALA A 20 7.96 -18.56 3.34
CA ALA A 20 7.59 -17.28 3.98
C ALA A 20 7.82 -16.06 3.05
N ALA A 21 7.46 -16.18 1.77
CA ALA A 21 7.66 -15.11 0.78
C ALA A 21 6.56 -14.03 0.85
N TRP A 22 5.42 -14.33 1.48
CA TRP A 22 4.33 -13.38 1.67
C TRP A 22 4.61 -12.47 2.87
N THR A 23 5.51 -11.50 2.66
CA THR A 23 5.86 -10.48 3.66
C THR A 23 5.40 -9.11 3.18
N PRO A 24 5.08 -8.16 4.09
CA PRO A 24 4.71 -6.79 3.71
C PRO A 24 5.76 -6.11 2.81
N ALA A 25 7.05 -6.38 3.04
CA ALA A 25 8.13 -5.85 2.21
C ALA A 25 8.07 -6.42 0.78
N ASN A 26 7.99 -7.74 0.62
CA ASN A 26 7.92 -8.37 -0.70
C ASN A 26 6.66 -7.96 -1.47
N ILE A 27 5.53 -7.80 -0.78
CA ILE A 27 4.28 -7.34 -1.38
C ILE A 27 4.42 -5.88 -1.84
N ALA A 28 4.98 -5.00 -1.00
CA ALA A 28 5.20 -3.61 -1.38
C ALA A 28 6.13 -3.50 -2.60
N ASP A 29 7.21 -4.28 -2.64
CA ASP A 29 8.15 -4.30 -3.75
C ASP A 29 7.48 -4.80 -5.04
N ALA A 30 6.70 -5.88 -4.96
CA ALA A 30 5.95 -6.41 -6.09
C ALA A 30 4.91 -5.41 -6.62
N LEU A 31 4.18 -4.74 -5.74
CA LEU A 31 3.19 -3.72 -6.12
C LEU A 31 3.85 -2.51 -6.77
N VAL A 32 5.01 -2.08 -6.28
CA VAL A 32 5.75 -0.95 -6.85
C VAL A 32 6.22 -1.26 -8.28
N GLU A 33 6.74 -2.46 -8.53
CA GLU A 33 7.12 -2.87 -9.89
C GLU A 33 5.90 -2.99 -10.81
N GLN A 34 4.80 -3.60 -10.35
CA GLN A 34 3.56 -3.68 -11.13
C GLN A 34 3.03 -2.29 -11.53
N VAL A 35 3.03 -1.34 -10.59
CA VAL A 35 2.59 0.04 -10.86
C VAL A 35 3.53 0.72 -11.86
N ARG A 36 4.85 0.53 -11.73
CA ARG A 36 5.82 1.08 -12.67
C ARG A 36 5.62 0.54 -14.08
N GLU A 37 5.46 -0.77 -14.23
CA GLU A 37 5.17 -1.41 -15.52
C GLU A 37 3.85 -0.93 -16.13
N GLN A 38 2.82 -0.79 -15.30
CA GLN A 38 1.49 -0.37 -15.75
C GLN A 38 1.46 1.10 -16.21
N ILE A 39 2.18 1.99 -15.53
CA ILE A 39 2.21 3.42 -15.87
C ILE A 39 3.20 3.70 -17.02
N GLY A 40 4.35 3.03 -17.02
CA GLY A 40 5.42 3.25 -18.00
C GLY A 40 5.90 4.71 -18.01
N ASP A 41 5.79 5.36 -19.17
CA ASP A 41 6.13 6.78 -19.36
C ASP A 41 4.93 7.73 -19.18
N GLY A 42 3.82 7.20 -18.66
CA GLY A 42 2.58 7.93 -18.42
C GLY A 42 2.66 8.91 -17.25
N ARG A 43 1.50 9.40 -16.83
CA ARG A 43 1.35 10.19 -15.60
C ARG A 43 0.19 9.64 -14.78
N ALA A 44 0.30 9.75 -13.46
CA ALA A 44 -0.72 9.31 -12.52
C ALA A 44 -1.29 10.50 -11.74
N ILE A 45 -2.60 10.43 -11.46
CA ILE A 45 -3.27 11.38 -10.56
C ILE A 45 -3.84 10.60 -9.39
N CYS A 46 -3.55 11.02 -8.16
CA CYS A 46 -4.08 10.41 -6.94
C CYS A 46 -4.94 11.41 -6.16
N GLY A 47 -6.18 11.04 -5.87
CA GLY A 47 -7.04 11.80 -4.98
C GLY A 47 -6.71 11.48 -3.52
N LEU A 48 -6.15 12.45 -2.79
CA LEU A 48 -5.94 12.34 -1.35
C LEU A 48 -7.25 12.71 -0.63
N SER A 49 -7.81 11.77 0.13
CA SER A 49 -9.00 12.00 0.96
C SER A 49 -8.65 12.25 2.43
N GLY A 50 -7.39 12.09 2.82
CA GLY A 50 -6.93 12.12 4.22
C GLY A 50 -7.07 10.79 4.95
N GLY A 51 -7.63 9.76 4.30
CA GLY A 51 -7.69 8.40 4.84
C GLY A 51 -6.37 7.64 4.64
N VAL A 52 -6.09 6.70 5.56
CA VAL A 52 -4.89 5.83 5.53
C VAL A 52 -4.73 5.11 4.20
N ASP A 53 -5.84 4.59 3.63
CA ASP A 53 -5.79 3.86 2.36
C ASP A 53 -5.31 4.74 1.20
N SER A 54 -5.81 5.98 1.12
CA SER A 54 -5.40 6.93 0.08
C SER A 54 -3.93 7.36 0.24
N ALA A 55 -3.46 7.48 1.49
CA ALA A 55 -2.07 7.82 1.78
C ALA A 55 -1.11 6.67 1.44
N VAL A 56 -1.47 5.43 1.78
CA VAL A 56 -0.67 4.24 1.42
C VAL A 56 -0.65 4.04 -0.09
N ALA A 57 -1.78 4.20 -0.78
CA ALA A 57 -1.85 4.14 -2.23
C ALA A 57 -0.97 5.22 -2.88
N ALA A 58 -1.07 6.47 -2.43
CA ALA A 58 -0.22 7.57 -2.91
C ALA A 58 1.27 7.28 -2.69
N ALA A 59 1.65 6.75 -1.51
CA ALA A 59 3.04 6.42 -1.20
C ALA A 59 3.61 5.30 -2.09
N LEU A 60 2.82 4.26 -2.38
CA LEU A 60 3.24 3.18 -3.28
C LEU A 60 3.44 3.70 -4.72
N VAL A 61 2.50 4.51 -5.23
CA VAL A 61 2.61 5.09 -6.58
C VAL A 61 3.77 6.09 -6.65
N GLN A 62 3.96 6.93 -5.64
CA GLN A 62 5.09 7.86 -5.54
C GLN A 62 6.42 7.11 -5.60
N ARG A 63 6.52 5.98 -4.89
CA ARG A 63 7.72 5.13 -4.89
C ARG A 63 7.95 4.46 -6.26
N ALA A 64 6.89 4.18 -7.02
CA ALA A 64 6.98 3.56 -8.33
C ALA A 64 7.42 4.55 -9.44
N VAL A 65 6.82 5.75 -9.48
CA VAL A 65 6.93 6.66 -10.63
C VAL A 65 7.36 8.09 -10.30
N GLY A 66 7.61 8.43 -9.03
CA GLY A 66 8.17 9.71 -8.62
C GLY A 66 7.38 10.91 -9.16
N ASP A 67 8.06 11.77 -9.91
CA ASP A 67 7.53 13.03 -10.44
C ASP A 67 6.38 12.88 -11.46
N GLN A 68 6.09 11.64 -11.91
CA GLN A 68 4.92 11.37 -12.76
C GLN A 68 3.61 11.37 -11.96
N LEU A 69 3.66 11.35 -10.63
CA LEU A 69 2.49 11.38 -9.76
C LEU A 69 2.10 12.82 -9.38
N THR A 70 0.83 13.16 -9.58
CA THR A 70 0.22 14.38 -9.05
C THR A 70 -0.86 14.02 -8.04
N CYS A 71 -0.65 14.40 -6.77
CA CYS A 71 -1.64 14.23 -5.72
C CYS A 71 -2.56 15.44 -5.63
N VAL A 72 -3.87 15.21 -5.59
CA VAL A 72 -4.91 16.24 -5.47
C VAL A 72 -5.68 15.98 -4.18
N PHE A 73 -5.58 16.91 -3.23
CA PHE A 73 -6.39 16.90 -2.01
C PHE A 73 -7.60 17.80 -2.20
N VAL A 74 -8.80 17.27 -1.96
CA VAL A 74 -10.05 18.03 -2.08
C VAL A 74 -10.67 18.20 -0.71
N ASP A 75 -10.57 19.42 -0.18
CA ASP A 75 -11.29 19.82 1.03
C ASP A 75 -12.75 20.12 0.71
N HIS A 76 -13.62 19.15 0.97
CA HIS A 76 -15.06 19.27 0.77
C HIS A 76 -15.78 20.03 1.90
N GLY A 77 -15.04 20.60 2.88
CA GLY A 77 -15.62 21.41 3.96
C GLY A 77 -16.30 20.63 5.08
N LEU A 78 -16.27 19.29 5.05
CA LEU A 78 -16.84 18.41 6.10
C LEU A 78 -15.76 17.58 6.81
N LEU A 79 -14.49 18.00 6.70
CA LEU A 79 -13.36 17.36 7.37
C LEU A 79 -13.40 17.64 8.87
N ARG A 80 -12.82 16.74 9.67
CA ARG A 80 -12.72 16.92 11.13
C ARG A 80 -11.74 18.04 11.45
N SER A 81 -11.91 18.64 12.63
CA SER A 81 -11.00 19.68 13.13
C SER A 81 -9.56 19.14 13.14
N GLY A 82 -8.65 19.83 12.44
CA GLY A 82 -7.22 19.49 12.35
C GLY A 82 -6.83 18.51 11.25
N GLU A 83 -7.79 17.87 10.56
CA GLU A 83 -7.51 16.85 9.54
C GLU A 83 -6.79 17.46 8.31
N ARG A 84 -7.09 18.72 7.98
CA ARG A 84 -6.43 19.46 6.88
C ARG A 84 -4.93 19.69 7.06
N ALA A 85 -4.43 19.71 8.30
CA ALA A 85 -3.02 20.00 8.58
C ALA A 85 -2.18 18.72 8.73
N GLN A 86 -2.83 17.55 8.81
CA GLN A 86 -2.19 16.25 8.99
C GLN A 86 -2.00 15.51 7.66
N VAL A 87 -2.67 15.97 6.60
CA VAL A 87 -2.65 15.41 5.24
C VAL A 87 -1.77 16.28 4.36
#